data_AF-A0A348PRS5-F1
#
_entry.id   AF-A0A348PRS5-F1
#
_cell.length_a   1.000
_cell.length_b   1.000
_cell.length_c   1.000
_cell.angle_alpha   90.00
_cell.angle_beta   90.00
_cell.angle_gamma   90.00
#
_symmetry.space_group_name_H-M   'P 1'
#
loop_
_entity.id
_entity.type
_entity.pdbx_description
1 polymer ?
#
loop_
_entity_poly.entity_id
_entity_poly.type
_entity_poly.pdbx_seq_one_letter_code
_entity_poly.pdbx_strand_id
1 'polypeptide(L)'
;GTGNMELQLDRKLSNRRVFPAIDLVSSSTRRDDLLVDKETLQRIWILRKHLTDMNTVEAMEFLKQQMAHTKSNEEFLISMNG
;
A
#
# COMPACT_ATOMS: atom_id res chain seq x y z
N GLY A 1 -0.48 22.08 5.47
CA GLY A 1 -0.98 21.19 6.53
C GLY A 1 0.11 20.92 7.55
N THR A 2 -0.28 20.84 8.82
CA THR A 2 0.57 20.63 10.00
C THR A 2 0.84 19.14 10.30
N GLY A 3 0.08 18.23 9.69
CA GLY A 3 0.24 16.78 9.84
C GLY A 3 1.45 16.21 9.08
N ASN A 4 1.98 15.11 9.60
CA ASN A 4 3.11 14.35 9.06
C ASN A 4 2.71 12.94 8.58
N MET A 5 1.49 12.50 8.84
CA MET A 5 0.91 11.24 8.36
C MET A 5 -0.53 11.49 7.91
N GLU A 6 -0.88 11.02 6.72
CA GLU A 6 -2.22 11.06 6.15
C GLU A 6 -2.63 9.65 5.74
N LEU A 7 -3.72 9.16 6.33
CA LEU A 7 -4.35 7.89 5.97
C LEU A 7 -5.74 8.21 5.41
N GLN A 8 -5.85 8.15 4.08
CA GLN A 8 -7.09 8.48 3.39
C GLN A 8 -7.93 7.22 3.17
N LEU A 9 -9.25 7.37 3.29
CA LEU A 9 -10.20 6.29 3.04
C LEU A 9 -11.05 6.61 1.80
N ASP A 10 -11.27 5.60 0.95
CA ASP A 10 -12.06 5.74 -0.29
C ASP A 10 -13.47 5.18 -0.11
N ARG A 11 -14.48 6.03 -0.37
CA ARG A 11 -15.90 5.65 -0.33
C ARG A 11 -16.24 4.58 -1.38
N LYS A 12 -15.57 4.56 -2.54
CA LYS A 12 -15.79 3.56 -3.60
C LYS A 12 -15.48 2.14 -3.11
N LEU A 13 -14.40 1.99 -2.33
CA LEU A 13 -14.02 0.72 -1.69
C LEU A 13 -15.09 0.30 -0.67
N SER A 14 -15.46 1.21 0.23
CA SER A 14 -16.47 0.94 1.26
C SER A 14 -17.82 0.55 0.66
N ASN A 15 -18.27 1.22 -0.42
CA ASN A 15 -19.53 0.91 -1.10
C ASN A 15 -19.53 -0.49 -1.72
N ARG A 16 -18.36 -0.97 -2.18
CA ARG A 16 -18.17 -2.34 -2.70
C ARG A 16 -17.86 -3.37 -1.62
N ARG A 17 -17.89 -2.98 -0.34
CA ARG A 17 -17.52 -3.82 0.82
C ARG A 17 -16.09 -4.35 0.77
N VAL A 18 -15.19 -3.60 0.13
CA VAL A 18 -13.75 -3.89 0.12
C VAL A 18 -13.13 -3.24 1.35
N PHE A 19 -12.57 -4.06 2.24
CA PHE A 19 -11.92 -3.61 3.47
C PHE A 19 -10.50 -4.20 3.59
N PRO A 20 -9.55 -3.42 4.13
CA PRO A 20 -9.69 -2.02 4.59
C PRO A 20 -9.88 -1.03 3.43
N ALA A 21 -10.74 -0.01 3.60
CA ALA A 21 -11.10 0.92 2.53
C ALA A 21 -10.08 2.06 2.36
N ILE A 22 -8.79 1.74 2.35
CA ILE A 22 -7.69 2.71 2.32
C ILE A 22 -7.36 3.08 0.88
N ASP A 23 -7.16 4.36 0.62
CA ASP A 23 -6.55 4.83 -0.62
C ASP A 23 -5.02 4.81 -0.49
N LEU A 24 -4.39 3.80 -1.09
CA LEU A 24 -2.95 3.53 -1.00
C LEU A 24 -2.09 4.58 -1.74
N VAL A 25 -2.64 5.23 -2.76
CA VAL A 25 -1.92 6.20 -3.59
C VAL A 25 -1.89 7.56 -2.92
N SER A 26 -3.02 7.99 -2.34
CA SER A 26 -3.09 9.29 -1.65
C SER A 26 -2.59 9.26 -0.19
N SER A 27 -2.59 8.10 0.47
CA SER A 27 -2.04 7.96 1.83
C SER A 27 -0.51 8.05 1.83
N SER A 28 0.06 8.77 2.79
CA SER A 28 1.52 8.93 2.88
C SER A 28 1.98 9.36 4.28
N THR A 29 3.26 9.16 4.56
CA THR A 29 3.94 9.67 5.76
C THR A 29 5.19 10.45 5.33
N ARG A 30 5.44 11.61 5.95
CA ARG A 30 6.65 12.38 5.70
C ARG A 30 7.82 11.77 6.46
N ARG A 31 8.99 11.72 5.82
CA ARG A 31 10.23 11.13 6.38
C ARG A 31 10.04 9.67 6.83
N ASP A 32 9.40 8.89 5.98
CA ASP A 32 9.25 7.44 6.15
C ASP A 32 10.61 6.70 6.11
N ASP A 33 11.64 7.33 5.55
CA ASP A 33 13.05 6.90 5.61
C ASP A 33 13.63 6.82 7.03
N LEU A 34 13.04 7.52 8.00
CA LEU A 34 13.43 7.42 9.41
C LEU A 34 12.70 6.29 10.16
N LEU A 35 11.67 5.71 9.57
CA LEU A 35 10.78 4.72 10.20
C LEU A 35 11.00 3.31 9.68
N VAL A 36 11.49 3.20 8.44
CA VAL A 36 11.60 1.95 7.71
C VAL A 36 13.04 1.82 7.22
N ASP A 37 13.60 0.62 7.28
CA ASP A 37 14.94 0.38 6.75
C ASP A 37 14.98 0.59 5.22
N LYS A 38 16.19 0.82 4.70
CA LYS A 38 16.39 1.20 3.30
C LYS A 38 15.90 0.15 2.31
N GLU A 39 16.01 -1.15 2.64
CA GLU A 39 15.60 -2.23 1.74
C GLU A 39 14.07 -2.29 1.65
N THR A 40 13.40 -2.30 2.80
CA THR A 40 11.94 -2.29 2.87
C THR A 40 11.38 -1.04 2.20
N LEU A 41 11.99 0.13 2.39
CA LEU A 41 11.57 1.37 1.75
C LEU A 41 11.65 1.29 0.22
N GLN A 42 12.71 0.70 -0.33
CA GLN A 42 12.84 0.49 -1.77
C GLN A 42 11.75 -0.45 -2.31
N ARG A 43 11.44 -1.53 -1.58
CA ARG A 43 10.37 -2.48 -1.96
C ARG A 43 8.99 -1.83 -1.92
N ILE A 44 8.70 -1.06 -0.87
CA ILE A 44 7.47 -0.26 -0.77
C ILE A 44 7.37 0.72 -1.94
N TRP A 45 8.46 1.39 -2.32
CA TRP A 45 8.45 2.32 -3.45
C TRP A 45 8.10 1.63 -4.77
N ILE A 46 8.67 0.44 -5.04
CA ILE A 46 8.36 -0.36 -6.23
C ILE A 46 6.87 -0.75 -6.22
N LEU A 47 6.36 -1.24 -5.08
CA LEU A 47 4.95 -1.55 -4.91
C LEU A 47 4.07 -0.32 -5.19
N ARG A 48 4.36 0.84 -4.60
CA ARG A 48 3.57 2.05 -4.83
C ARG A 48 3.57 2.45 -6.31
N LYS A 49 4.71 2.37 -6.98
CA LYS A 49 4.79 2.65 -8.43
C LYS A 49 3.89 1.72 -9.22
N HIS A 50 3.90 0.41 -8.91
CA HIS A 50 3.02 -0.56 -9.56
C HIS A 50 1.52 -0.27 -9.33
N LEU A 51 1.15 0.13 -8.12
CA LEU A 51 -0.24 0.48 -7.78
C LEU A 51 -0.71 1.81 -8.40
N THR A 52 0.21 2.70 -8.79
CA THR A 52 -0.15 4.04 -9.31
C THR A 52 -0.85 3.96 -10.67
N ASP A 53 -0.62 2.88 -11.42
CA ASP A 53 -1.27 2.63 -12.71
C ASP A 53 -2.66 1.99 -12.59
N MET A 54 -3.08 1.63 -11.37
CA MET A 54 -4.36 0.98 -11.08
C MET A 54 -5.38 1.97 -10.50
N ASN A 55 -6.67 1.68 -10.66
CA ASN A 55 -7.68 2.38 -9.86
C ASN A 55 -7.70 1.86 -8.41
N THR A 56 -8.28 2.63 -7.47
CA THR A 56 -8.25 2.29 -6.04
C THR A 56 -8.80 0.89 -5.72
N VAL A 57 -9.81 0.43 -6.46
CA VAL A 57 -10.43 -0.88 -6.24
C VAL A 57 -9.49 -2.00 -6.69
N GLU A 58 -8.95 -1.89 -7.91
CA GLU A 58 -7.96 -2.83 -8.45
C GLU A 58 -6.73 -2.92 -7.56
N ALA A 59 -6.19 -1.77 -7.13
CA ALA A 59 -5.03 -1.71 -6.26
C ALA A 59 -5.26 -2.47 -4.94
N MET A 60 -6.43 -2.28 -4.32
CA MET A 60 -6.78 -2.97 -3.06
C MET A 60 -7.03 -4.46 -3.23
N GLU A 61 -7.69 -4.86 -4.31
CA GLU A 61 -7.92 -6.28 -4.60
C GLU A 61 -6.61 -7.00 -4.91
N PHE A 62 -5.75 -6.39 -5.73
CA PHE A 62 -4.40 -6.88 -6.00
C PHE A 62 -3.59 -7.06 -4.71
N LEU A 63 -3.51 -6.01 -3.87
CA LEU A 63 -2.77 -6.07 -2.62
C LEU A 63 -3.30 -7.19 -1.72
N LYS A 64 -4.61 -7.29 -1.56
CA LYS A 64 -5.25 -8.32 -0.74
C LYS A 64 -4.96 -9.72 -1.26
N GLN A 65 -4.98 -9.92 -2.58
CA GLN A 65 -4.67 -11.20 -3.19
C GLN A 65 -3.22 -11.60 -2.93
N GLN A 66 -2.26 -10.69 -3.14
CA GLN A 66 -0.84 -10.99 -2.91
C GLN A 66 -0.56 -11.28 -1.43
N MET A 67 -1.09 -10.45 -0.53
CA MET A 67 -0.93 -10.64 0.91
C MET A 67 -1.55 -11.96 1.40
N ALA A 68 -2.68 -12.40 0.82
CA ALA A 68 -3.33 -13.65 1.19
C ALA A 68 -2.48 -14.91 0.89
N HIS A 69 -1.51 -14.80 -0.02
CA HIS A 69 -0.58 -15.89 -0.35
C HIS A 69 0.69 -15.89 0.52
N THR A 70 0.81 -14.97 1.48
CA THR A 70 2.01 -14.77 2.30
C THR A 70 1.66 -14.82 3.79
N LYS A 71 2.60 -15.23 4.63
CA LYS A 71 2.41 -15.30 6.08
C LYS A 71 2.80 -14.01 6.80
N SER A 72 3.58 -13.15 6.15
CA SER A 72 4.07 -11.90 6.73
C SER A 72 4.28 -10.82 5.68
N ASN A 73 4.31 -9.56 6.11
CA ASN A 73 4.62 -8.43 5.23
C ASN A 73 6.02 -8.53 4.63
N GLU A 74 6.98 -9.10 5.38
CA GLU A 74 8.33 -9.34 4.89
C GLU A 74 8.33 -10.32 3.71
N GLU A 75 7.66 -11.46 3.86
CA GLU A 75 7.50 -12.45 2.79
C GLU A 75 6.82 -11.84 1.55
N PHE A 76 5.78 -11.04 1.75
CA PHE A 76 5.10 -10.30 0.68
C PHE A 76 6.01 -9.33 -0.06
N LEU A 77 6.77 -8.49 0.65
CA LEU A 77 7.66 -7.52 0.02
C LEU A 77 8.86 -8.20 -0.67
N ILE A 78 9.26 -9.38 -0.20
CA ILE A 78 10.27 -10.21 -0.86
C ILE A 78 9.70 -10.84 -2.14
N SER A 79 8.48 -11.38 -2.10
CA SER A 79 7.85 -12.07 -3.24
C SER A 79 7.52 -11.15 -4.42
N MET A 80 7.50 -9.84 -4.20
CA MET A 80 7.30 -8.84 -5.25
C MET A 80 8.51 -8.64 -6.18
N ASN A 81 9.62 -9.33 -5.93
CA ASN A 81 10.75 -9.37 -6.85
C ASN A 81 10.49 -10.37 -7.98
N GLY A 82 10.20 -9.83 -9.17
CA GLY A 82 10.40 -10.46 -10.48
C GLY A 82 11.36 -9.60 -11.30
#